data_AF-A0A093NFM0-F1
#
_entry.id   AF-A0A093NFM0-F1
#
_cell.length_a   1.000
_cell.length_b   1.000
_cell.length_c   1.000
_cell.angle_alpha   90.00
_cell.angle_beta   90.00
_cell.angle_gamma   90.00
#
_symmetry.space_group_name_H-M   'P 1'
#
loop_
_entity.id
_entity.type
_entity.pdbx_description
1 polymer ?
#
loop_
_entity_poly.entity_id
_entity_poly.type
_entity_poly.pdbx_seq_one_letter_code
_entity_poly.pdbx_strand_id
1 'polypeptide(L)'
;QPRYAAGDENRHGTRCAGEVAAAANNRICGAGVAYNARVGGVRMLDGPITDVVEAQSLSLRPQHIHIYSASWGPEDDGKTVDGPGVLAAEAF
;
A
#
# COMPACT_ATOMS: atom_id res chain seq x y z
N GLN A 1 -12.49 -1.50 9.13
CA GLN A 1 -13.41 -0.34 9.14
C GLN A 1 -12.57 0.93 8.96
N PRO A 2 -12.90 1.87 8.06
CA PRO A 2 -12.13 3.11 7.91
C PRO A 2 -12.28 3.98 9.17
N ARG A 3 -11.16 4.54 9.65
CA ARG A 3 -11.14 5.50 10.76
C ARG A 3 -10.94 6.89 10.18
N TYR A 4 -11.98 7.71 10.21
CA TYR A 4 -11.91 9.10 9.76
C TYR A 4 -11.33 9.96 10.89
N ALA A 5 -10.03 10.23 10.83
CA ALA A 5 -9.35 11.15 11.74
C ALA A 5 -9.36 12.58 11.16
N ALA A 6 -9.35 13.59 12.02
CA ALA A 6 -9.44 15.00 11.62
C ALA A 6 -8.33 15.46 10.66
N GLY A 7 -7.18 14.78 10.64
CA GLY A 7 -6.02 15.12 9.82
C GLY A 7 -5.99 14.51 8.41
N ASP A 8 -7.01 13.73 8.00
CA ASP A 8 -7.00 13.01 6.70
C ASP A 8 -5.73 12.14 6.50
N GLU A 9 -5.18 11.60 7.59
CA GLU A 9 -3.89 10.90 7.62
C GLU A 9 -3.92 9.61 6.78
N ASN A 10 -5.10 9.00 6.62
CA ASN A 10 -5.31 7.73 5.90
C ASN A 10 -5.53 7.91 4.38
N ARG A 11 -5.26 9.08 3.82
CA ARG A 11 -5.49 9.39 2.39
C ARG A 11 -4.52 8.72 1.41
N HIS A 12 -3.34 8.33 1.87
CA HIS A 12 -2.21 7.94 1.02
C HIS A 12 -2.57 6.81 0.05
N GLY A 13 -3.10 5.69 0.56
CA GLY A 13 -3.42 4.52 -0.26
C GLY A 13 -4.45 4.80 -1.36
N THR A 14 -5.47 5.64 -1.10
CA THR A 14 -6.48 6.01 -2.10
C THR A 14 -5.87 6.82 -3.25
N ARG A 15 -4.90 7.70 -2.96
CA ARG A 15 -4.20 8.48 -3.98
C ARG A 15 -3.35 7.58 -4.88
N CYS A 16 -2.53 6.70 -4.28
CA CYS A 16 -1.71 5.75 -5.02
C CYS A 16 -2.56 4.79 -5.86
N ALA A 17 -3.70 4.31 -5.35
CA ALA A 17 -4.61 3.46 -6.11
C ALA A 17 -5.15 4.18 -7.37
N GLY A 18 -5.40 5.48 -7.27
CA GLY A 18 -5.83 6.31 -8.39
C GLY A 18 -4.77 6.42 -9.48
N GLU A 19 -3.50 6.61 -9.11
CA GLU A 19 -2.38 6.66 -10.06
C GLU A 19 -2.30 5.39 -10.91
N VAL A 20 -2.55 4.22 -10.29
CA VAL A 20 -2.49 2.93 -10.97
C VAL A 20 -3.74 2.67 -11.80
N ALA A 21 -4.94 2.79 -11.22
CA ALA A 21 -6.15 2.24 -11.83
C ALA A 21 -7.40 3.11 -11.63
N ALA A 22 -7.27 4.44 -11.51
CA ALA A 22 -8.43 5.32 -11.64
C ALA A 22 -9.15 5.05 -12.96
N ALA A 23 -10.47 4.91 -12.90
CA ALA A 23 -11.29 4.57 -14.06
C ALA A 23 -11.25 5.67 -15.11
N ALA A 24 -11.06 5.29 -16.37
CA ALA A 24 -11.07 6.20 -17.51
C ALA A 24 -12.50 6.42 -18.06
N ASN A 25 -12.69 7.49 -18.83
CA ASN A 25 -13.90 7.77 -19.61
C ASN A 25 -15.23 7.87 -18.82
N ASN A 26 -15.16 8.22 -17.53
CA ASN A 26 -16.34 8.34 -16.65
C ASN A 26 -16.67 9.79 -16.23
N ARG A 27 -15.92 10.78 -16.73
CA ARG A 27 -16.03 12.22 -16.37
C ARG A 27 -15.74 12.55 -14.89
N ILE A 28 -14.98 11.71 -14.20
CA ILE A 28 -14.60 11.90 -12.79
C ILE A 28 -13.07 11.93 -12.70
N CYS A 29 -12.50 13.04 -12.20
CA CYS A 29 -11.05 13.20 -12.02
C CYS A 29 -10.24 12.92 -13.31
N GLY A 30 -9.20 12.08 -13.23
CA GLY A 30 -8.35 11.64 -14.35
C GLY A 30 -8.46 10.13 -14.62
N ALA A 31 -7.39 9.53 -15.17
CA ALA A 31 -7.30 8.10 -15.43
C ALA A 31 -5.98 7.53 -14.91
N GLY A 32 -6.00 6.29 -14.42
CA GLY A 32 -4.80 5.58 -13.98
C GLY A 32 -4.01 5.01 -15.16
N VAL A 33 -2.72 4.75 -14.94
CA VAL A 33 -1.83 4.19 -15.98
C VAL A 33 -2.37 2.88 -16.55
N ALA A 34 -2.94 2.04 -15.69
CA ALA A 34 -3.59 0.77 -16.04
C ALA A 34 -5.08 0.83 -15.65
N TYR A 35 -5.83 1.79 -16.20
CA TYR A 35 -7.25 2.03 -15.87
C TYR A 35 -8.20 0.84 -16.08
N ASN A 36 -7.78 -0.23 -16.77
CA ASN A 36 -8.53 -1.48 -16.94
C ASN A 36 -8.10 -2.60 -15.95
N ALA A 37 -7.09 -2.36 -15.11
CA ALA A 37 -6.65 -3.31 -14.10
C ALA A 37 -7.61 -3.35 -12.90
N ARG A 38 -7.53 -4.43 -12.11
CA ARG A 38 -8.17 -4.49 -10.80
C ARG A 38 -7.21 -3.94 -9.74
N VAL A 39 -7.70 -3.06 -8.88
CA VAL A 39 -6.95 -2.50 -7.76
C VAL A 39 -7.61 -2.85 -6.44
N GLY A 40 -6.79 -3.17 -5.44
CA GLY A 40 -7.18 -3.37 -4.06
C GLY A 40 -6.20 -2.66 -3.13
N GLY A 41 -6.49 -2.63 -1.83
CA GLY A 41 -5.61 -2.00 -0.84
C GLY A 41 -5.49 -2.86 0.42
N VAL A 42 -4.27 -2.90 0.98
CA VAL A 42 -3.98 -3.48 2.29
C VAL A 42 -3.75 -2.34 3.27
N ARG A 43 -4.61 -2.21 4.27
CA ARG A 43 -4.47 -1.16 5.29
C ARG A 43 -3.62 -1.68 6.45
N MET A 44 -2.30 -1.51 6.32
CA MET A 44 -1.34 -1.98 7.31
C MET A 44 -0.63 -0.84 8.06
N LEU A 45 -0.54 0.37 7.48
CA LEU A 45 0.18 1.53 8.06
C LEU A 45 -0.59 2.31 9.15
N ASP A 46 -1.83 1.92 9.45
CA ASP A 46 -2.71 2.66 10.37
C ASP A 46 -2.66 2.10 11.81
N GLY A 47 -1.45 1.91 12.34
CA GLY A 47 -1.20 1.32 13.66
C GLY A 47 0.26 0.91 13.85
N PRO A 48 0.59 0.18 14.92
CA PRO A 48 1.92 -0.38 15.11
C PRO A 48 2.31 -1.29 13.94
N ILE A 49 3.45 -1.00 13.33
CA ILE A 49 4.01 -1.79 12.23
C ILE A 49 5.03 -2.75 12.83
N THR A 50 4.79 -4.04 12.63
CA THR A 50 5.61 -5.12 13.17
C THR A 50 5.97 -6.05 12.02
N ASP A 51 7.04 -6.83 12.18
CA ASP A 51 7.50 -7.81 11.20
C ASP A 51 6.37 -8.73 10.70
N VAL A 52 5.49 -9.20 11.60
CA VAL A 52 4.33 -10.03 11.22
C VAL A 52 3.30 -9.28 10.38
N VAL A 53 3.08 -7.99 10.64
CA VAL A 53 2.15 -7.16 9.87
C VAL A 53 2.69 -6.91 8.46
N GLU A 54 4.00 -6.68 8.34
CA GLU A 54 4.67 -6.59 7.05
C GLU A 54 4.55 -7.91 6.27
N ALA A 55 4.95 -9.02 6.89
CA ALA A 55 4.89 -10.35 6.27
C ALA A 55 3.49 -10.71 5.76
N GLN A 56 2.46 -10.54 6.59
CA GLN A 56 1.07 -10.82 6.20
C GLN A 56 0.58 -9.91 5.07
N SER A 57 1.06 -8.66 5.01
CA SER A 57 0.69 -7.72 3.96
C SER A 57 1.34 -8.09 2.62
N LEU A 58 2.61 -8.50 2.66
CA LEU A 58 3.39 -8.90 1.49
C LEU A 58 2.96 -10.26 0.93
N SER A 59 2.52 -11.18 1.80
CA SER A 59 2.05 -12.52 1.42
C SER A 59 0.53 -12.59 1.13
N LEU A 60 -0.15 -11.47 0.92
CA LEU A 60 -1.61 -11.46 0.78
C LEU A 60 -2.08 -12.03 -0.57
N ARG A 61 -2.46 -13.31 -0.61
CA ARG A 61 -3.01 -13.96 -1.81
C ARG A 61 -2.07 -13.85 -3.04
N PRO A 62 -0.83 -14.37 -2.95
CA PRO A 62 0.16 -14.28 -4.03
C PRO A 62 -0.27 -14.97 -5.34
N GLN A 63 -1.23 -15.91 -5.28
CA GLN A 63 -1.79 -16.55 -6.47
C GLN A 63 -2.84 -15.69 -7.20
N HIS A 64 -3.23 -14.54 -6.62
CA HIS A 64 -4.25 -13.65 -7.18
C HIS A 64 -3.71 -12.24 -7.43
N ILE A 65 -2.85 -11.74 -6.54
CA ILE A 65 -2.25 -10.41 -6.63
C ILE A 65 -0.92 -10.54 -7.37
N HIS A 66 -0.83 -9.89 -8.54
CA HIS A 66 0.35 -9.95 -9.39
C HIS A 66 1.41 -8.90 -9.02
N ILE A 67 0.98 -7.74 -8.51
CA ILE A 67 1.84 -6.59 -8.21
C ILE A 67 1.43 -6.02 -6.87
N TYR A 68 2.42 -5.80 -5.99
CA TYR A 68 2.29 -5.02 -4.77
C TYR A 68 3.03 -3.70 -4.98
N SER A 69 2.41 -2.58 -4.58
CA SER A 69 3.01 -1.25 -4.62
C SER A 69 3.07 -0.72 -3.19
N ALA A 70 4.29 -0.51 -2.69
CA ALA A 70 4.57 -0.09 -1.32
C ALA A 70 5.54 1.10 -1.32
N SER A 71 5.26 2.08 -0.46
CA SER A 71 6.11 3.25 -0.25
C SER A 71 6.20 3.52 1.26
N TRP A 72 6.65 2.50 1.97
CA TRP A 72 6.97 2.50 3.39
C TRP A 72 8.34 1.85 3.56
N GLY A 73 8.98 2.06 4.70
CA GLY A 73 10.31 1.57 4.98
C GLY A 73 10.89 2.26 6.21
N PRO A 74 12.21 2.19 6.39
CA PRO A 74 12.91 2.91 7.44
C PRO A 74 12.67 4.42 7.38
N GLU A 75 12.97 5.12 8.46
CA GLU A 75 12.81 6.58 8.51
C GLU A 75 13.80 7.29 7.57
N ASP A 76 13.29 8.22 6.75
CA ASP A 76 14.07 8.98 5.76
C ASP A 76 14.86 10.14 6.40
N ASP A 77 15.61 9.89 7.48
CA ASP A 77 16.35 10.91 8.24
C ASP A 77 17.84 11.04 7.84
N GLY A 78 18.28 10.22 6.88
CA GLY A 78 19.66 10.15 6.41
C GLY A 78 20.65 9.54 7.40
N LYS A 79 20.15 8.86 8.45
CA LYS A 79 20.96 8.23 9.52
C LYS A 79 20.52 6.80 9.82
N THR A 80 19.26 6.49 9.56
CA THR A 80 18.68 5.18 9.79
C THR A 80 19.16 4.19 8.74
N VAL A 81 19.59 3.01 9.21
CA VAL A 81 19.87 1.85 8.38
C VAL A 81 19.08 0.70 8.98
N ASP A 82 18.05 0.28 8.28
CA ASP A 82 17.14 -0.78 8.71
C ASP A 82 16.56 -1.52 7.48
N GLY A 83 15.87 -2.62 7.70
CA GLY A 83 15.32 -3.46 6.64
C GLY A 83 14.24 -4.41 7.15
N PRO A 84 13.78 -5.36 6.31
CA PRO A 84 12.75 -6.31 6.71
C PRO A 84 13.23 -7.19 7.87
N GLY A 85 12.31 -7.49 8.79
CA GLY A 85 12.52 -8.56 9.77
C GLY A 85 12.48 -9.94 9.11
N VAL A 86 12.64 -10.99 9.92
CA VAL A 86 12.77 -12.37 9.42
C VAL A 86 11.49 -12.80 8.69
N LEU A 87 10.32 -12.51 9.26
CA LEU A 87 9.05 -12.92 8.65
C LEU A 87 8.77 -12.14 7.37
N ALA A 88 9.04 -10.84 7.35
CA ALA A 88 8.86 -10.02 6.16
C ALA A 88 9.82 -10.41 5.04
N ALA A 89 11.05 -10.81 5.36
CA ALA A 89 12.02 -11.32 4.39
C ALA A 89 11.60 -12.67 3.79
N GLU A 90 10.98 -13.54 4.58
CA GLU A 90 10.46 -14.86 4.14
C GLU A 90 9.11 -14.77 3.37
N ALA A 91 8.45 -13.60 3.36
CA ALA A 91 7.16 -13.42 2.72
C ALA A 91 7.22 -13.37 1.17
N PHE A 92 8.42 -13.35 0.59
CA PHE A 92 8.68 -13.29 -0.85
C PHE A 92 9.21 -14.60 -1.43
#